data_AF-A0A1X7C3K7-F1
#
_entry.id   AF-A0A1X7C3K7-F1
#
_cell.length_a   1.000
_cell.length_b   1.000
_cell.length_c   1.000
_cell.angle_alpha   90.00
_cell.angle_beta   90.00
_cell.angle_gamma   90.00
#
_symmetry.space_group_name_H-M   'P 1'
#
loop_
_entity.id
_entity.type
_entity.pdbx_description
1 polymer ?
#
loop_
_entity_poly.entity_id
_entity_poly.type
_entity_poly.pdbx_seq_one_letter_code
_entity_poly.pdbx_strand_id
1 'polypeptide(L)'
;MHIIQLDTANVKRLTAVSITPKDNSVIIGGDNAQGKSSVLDSIFMALGGKTAQGQNPVRNGEPKAVIKCDLGELVVTRTISPDGSSKVKVQNAEGAAFSSPQSILDALSSKLTFDPLAFANEKPGCQLETLKGLVGLDFTEIDQKRQEAYNNRTDINRDGKSLAAKLNTMSFYPEAPTETISVAELMGQLNEAEASNAEAERHNNEIDVRADEISRKIIEIEKAQQELDELQAIQANVTKIENIADTAAYRDKIAQADTLNAMVRANASYKETELQLEKLREESQRLSDVIKDADKSKADAMAAAKFPVKGLSFDATGILFNGVPFSSCSSAERLLVSLHMGIAMNPKLKVLLIRDGSLLDDKSLAMVVQAAKEADAQVWIERVSKGAECSVIIEDGAVLKQ
;
A
#
# COMPACT_ATOMS: atom_id res chain seq x y z
N MET A 1 18.87 -7.89 -32.54
CA MET A 1 20.22 -8.38 -32.94
C MET A 1 20.41 -9.81 -32.49
N HIS A 2 21.08 -10.61 -33.31
CA HIS A 2 21.51 -11.99 -33.04
C HIS A 2 22.99 -12.14 -33.38
N ILE A 3 23.63 -13.22 -32.95
CA ILE A 3 24.99 -13.56 -33.35
C ILE A 3 24.94 -14.23 -34.72
N ILE A 4 25.60 -13.62 -35.69
CA ILE A 4 25.78 -14.15 -37.06
C ILE A 4 27.03 -15.02 -37.12
N GLN A 5 28.10 -14.63 -36.43
CA GLN A 5 29.34 -15.38 -36.37
C GLN A 5 30.04 -15.18 -35.03
N LEU A 6 30.55 -16.27 -34.47
CA LEU A 6 31.44 -16.27 -33.31
C LEU A 6 32.75 -16.92 -33.70
N ASP A 7 33.84 -16.14 -33.68
CA ASP A 7 35.20 -16.67 -33.77
C ASP A 7 35.88 -16.47 -32.42
N THR A 8 36.38 -17.53 -31.81
CA THR A 8 37.06 -17.47 -30.50
C THR A 8 38.29 -18.35 -30.51
N ALA A 9 39.39 -17.82 -29.99
CA ALA A 9 40.66 -18.53 -29.91
C ALA A 9 41.26 -18.36 -28.52
N ASN A 10 41.83 -19.45 -27.99
CA ASN A 10 42.54 -19.50 -26.73
C ASN A 10 41.73 -19.02 -25.50
N VAL A 11 40.40 -19.13 -25.53
CA VAL A 11 39.54 -18.84 -24.36
C VAL A 11 39.35 -20.12 -23.54
N LYS A 12 39.83 -20.13 -22.30
CA LYS A 12 39.73 -21.27 -21.38
C LYS A 12 40.12 -22.59 -22.04
N ARG A 13 39.16 -23.49 -22.34
CA ARG A 13 39.44 -24.78 -22.98
C ARG A 13 39.49 -24.76 -24.51
N LEU A 14 39.18 -23.65 -25.16
CA LEU A 14 39.14 -23.54 -26.62
C LEU A 14 40.54 -23.33 -27.20
N THR A 15 40.86 -24.02 -28.29
CA THR A 15 42.05 -23.73 -29.13
C THR A 15 41.65 -22.67 -30.15
N ALA A 16 40.72 -23.03 -31.03
CA ALA A 16 40.08 -22.16 -32.01
C ALA A 16 38.70 -22.74 -32.36
N VAL A 17 37.67 -21.91 -32.27
CA VAL A 17 36.28 -22.24 -32.58
C VAL A 17 35.73 -21.13 -33.45
N SER A 18 35.10 -21.51 -34.57
CA SER A 18 34.32 -20.63 -35.42
C SER A 18 32.93 -21.24 -35.56
N ILE A 19 31.88 -20.49 -35.20
CA ILE A 19 30.49 -20.94 -35.26
C ILE A 19 29.67 -19.89 -36.01
N THR A 20 28.89 -20.38 -36.96
CA THR A 20 27.91 -19.61 -37.75
C THR A 20 26.54 -20.23 -37.49
N PRO A 21 25.71 -19.62 -36.63
CA PRO A 21 24.38 -20.12 -36.34
C PRO A 21 23.54 -20.24 -37.61
N LYS A 22 22.86 -21.38 -37.78
CA LYS A 22 21.94 -21.63 -38.90
C LYS A 22 20.49 -21.28 -38.58
N ASP A 23 20.15 -21.19 -37.29
CA ASP A 23 18.81 -20.92 -36.77
C ASP A 23 18.94 -20.12 -35.46
N ASN A 24 17.80 -19.76 -34.87
CA ASN A 24 17.67 -19.06 -33.60
C ASN A 24 18.11 -19.93 -32.40
N SER A 25 18.37 -21.23 -32.58
CA SER A 25 18.90 -22.10 -31.55
C SER A 25 20.25 -22.68 -31.94
N VAL A 26 21.24 -22.51 -31.07
CA VAL A 26 22.56 -23.13 -31.20
C VAL A 26 22.75 -24.08 -30.02
N ILE A 27 22.65 -25.38 -30.29
CA ILE A 27 22.85 -26.42 -29.28
C ILE A 27 24.28 -26.95 -29.44
N ILE A 28 25.11 -26.66 -28.44
CA ILE A 28 26.51 -27.06 -28.37
C ILE A 28 26.60 -28.38 -27.62
N GLY A 29 26.89 -29.45 -28.36
CA GLY A 29 27.16 -30.79 -27.87
C GLY A 29 28.65 -31.08 -27.63
N GLY A 30 28.92 -32.22 -27.02
CA GLY A 30 30.24 -32.71 -26.62
C GLY A 30 30.24 -33.29 -25.21
N ASP A 31 31.28 -34.05 -24.88
CA ASP A 31 31.45 -34.61 -23.53
C ASP A 31 31.83 -33.51 -22.52
N ASN A 32 31.86 -33.86 -21.24
CA ASN A 32 32.33 -32.94 -20.20
C ASN A 32 33.79 -32.53 -20.43
N ALA A 33 34.13 -31.31 -20.00
CA ALA A 33 35.45 -30.71 -20.14
C ALA A 33 35.96 -30.44 -21.58
N GLN A 34 35.13 -30.66 -22.61
CA GLN A 34 35.52 -30.44 -24.01
C GLN A 34 35.57 -28.97 -24.46
N GLY A 35 34.98 -28.05 -23.68
CA GLY A 35 35.00 -26.61 -23.98
C GLY A 35 33.65 -25.98 -24.33
N LYS A 36 32.54 -26.73 -24.25
CA LYS A 36 31.17 -26.19 -24.50
C LYS A 36 30.89 -24.91 -23.71
N SER A 37 31.10 -24.94 -22.39
CA SER A 37 30.90 -23.78 -21.52
C SER A 37 31.84 -22.64 -21.87
N SER A 38 33.04 -22.94 -22.38
CA SER A 38 33.99 -21.93 -22.85
C SER A 38 33.51 -21.19 -24.10
N VAL A 39 32.65 -21.80 -24.92
CA VAL A 39 31.99 -21.12 -26.04
C VAL A 39 30.97 -20.11 -25.54
N LEU A 40 30.07 -20.52 -24.61
CA LEU A 40 29.12 -19.60 -23.99
C LEU A 40 29.84 -18.48 -23.23
N ASP A 41 30.91 -18.82 -22.52
CA ASP A 41 31.78 -17.85 -21.85
C ASP A 41 32.42 -16.87 -22.84
N SER A 42 32.81 -17.31 -24.04
CA SER A 42 33.37 -16.41 -25.07
C SER A 42 32.35 -15.34 -25.46
N ILE A 43 31.10 -15.73 -25.72
CA ILE A 43 30.01 -14.78 -26.01
C ILE A 43 29.82 -13.82 -24.84
N PHE A 44 29.75 -14.38 -23.63
CA PHE A 44 29.56 -13.62 -22.40
C PHE A 44 30.69 -12.59 -22.17
N MET A 45 31.95 -12.98 -22.35
CA MET A 45 33.12 -12.12 -22.20
C MET A 45 33.19 -11.03 -23.27
N ALA A 46 32.84 -11.35 -24.52
CA ALA A 46 32.88 -10.38 -25.62
C ALA A 46 32.00 -9.17 -25.29
N LEU A 47 30.80 -9.44 -24.81
CA LEU A 47 29.71 -8.49 -24.67
C LEU A 47 29.60 -7.90 -23.25
N GLY A 48 29.89 -8.68 -22.20
CA GLY A 48 29.67 -8.31 -20.79
C GLY A 48 30.78 -7.51 -20.10
N GLY A 49 31.79 -7.03 -20.84
CA GLY A 49 32.81 -6.15 -20.26
C GLY A 49 33.90 -6.85 -19.43
N LYS A 50 34.55 -6.10 -18.54
CA LYS A 50 35.66 -6.61 -17.71
C LYS A 50 35.19 -7.54 -16.59
N THR A 51 34.03 -7.25 -16.00
CA THR A 51 33.42 -8.07 -14.93
C THR A 51 33.03 -9.46 -15.42
N ALA A 52 32.70 -9.61 -16.72
CA ALA A 52 32.33 -10.88 -17.34
C ALA A 52 33.51 -11.85 -17.57
N GLN A 53 34.77 -11.39 -17.50
CA GLN A 53 35.96 -12.21 -17.83
C GLN A 53 36.23 -13.32 -16.82
N GLY A 54 35.83 -13.12 -15.56
CA GLY A 54 36.17 -14.05 -14.48
C GLY A 54 37.69 -14.18 -14.29
N GLN A 55 38.11 -15.29 -13.67
CA GLN A 55 39.52 -15.59 -13.45
C GLN A 55 40.08 -16.47 -14.56
N ASN A 56 41.35 -16.25 -14.92
CA ASN A 56 42.11 -17.03 -15.91
C ASN A 56 41.35 -17.28 -17.24
N PRO A 57 40.91 -16.22 -17.96
CA PRO A 57 40.13 -16.36 -19.19
C PRO A 57 40.96 -16.89 -20.38
N VAL A 58 42.29 -16.72 -20.33
CA VAL A 58 43.21 -17.18 -21.38
C VAL A 58 43.60 -18.64 -21.13
N ARG A 59 43.58 -19.46 -22.18
CA ARG A 59 44.05 -20.85 -22.15
C ARG A 59 45.48 -20.91 -21.63
N ASN A 60 45.75 -21.84 -20.72
CA ASN A 60 47.08 -22.00 -20.11
C ASN A 60 48.17 -22.16 -21.20
N GLY A 61 49.21 -21.34 -21.12
CA GLY A 61 50.34 -21.34 -22.05
C GLY A 61 50.19 -20.41 -23.25
N GLU A 62 49.01 -19.84 -23.48
CA GLU A 62 48.75 -18.97 -24.62
C GLU A 62 49.03 -17.49 -24.30
N PRO A 63 49.53 -16.71 -25.27
CA PRO A 63 49.92 -15.31 -25.03
C PRO A 63 48.73 -14.35 -24.94
N LYS A 64 47.56 -14.75 -25.46
CA LYS A 64 46.30 -13.99 -25.44
C LYS A 64 45.12 -14.87 -25.85
N ALA A 65 43.93 -14.48 -25.42
CA ALA A 65 42.66 -14.94 -25.97
C ALA A 65 42.06 -13.87 -26.89
N VAL A 66 41.42 -14.28 -27.97
CA VAL A 66 40.74 -13.37 -28.91
C VAL A 66 39.35 -13.87 -29.18
N ILE A 67 38.35 -13.00 -29.01
CA ILE A 67 36.96 -13.29 -29.28
C ILE A 67 36.46 -12.23 -30.25
N LYS A 68 35.86 -12.67 -31.37
CA LYS A 68 35.17 -11.84 -32.34
C LYS A 68 33.73 -12.32 -32.45
N CYS A 69 32.80 -11.47 -32.07
CA CYS A 69 31.37 -11.73 -32.10
C CYS A 69 30.72 -10.75 -33.08
N ASP A 70 30.20 -11.28 -34.18
CA ASP A 70 29.48 -10.53 -35.20
C ASP A 70 27.97 -10.58 -34.89
N LEU A 71 27.39 -9.40 -34.65
CA LEU A 71 25.98 -9.19 -34.34
C LEU A 71 25.17 -8.68 -35.57
N GLY A 72 25.78 -8.73 -36.76
CA GLY A 72 25.26 -8.18 -38.01
C GLY A 72 25.50 -6.69 -38.17
N GLU A 73 24.92 -5.89 -37.28
CA GLU A 73 25.11 -4.43 -37.29
C GLU A 73 26.44 -4.02 -36.65
N LEU A 74 26.92 -4.84 -35.70
CA LEU A 74 28.09 -4.57 -34.88
C LEU A 74 29.01 -5.78 -34.82
N VAL A 75 30.30 -5.54 -34.99
CA VAL A 75 31.35 -6.54 -34.80
C VAL A 75 32.15 -6.20 -33.54
N VAL A 76 32.06 -7.07 -32.55
CA VAL A 76 32.72 -6.90 -31.24
C VAL A 76 33.96 -7.79 -31.22
N THR A 77 35.14 -7.19 -31.13
CA THR A 77 36.40 -7.91 -30.94
C THR A 77 36.99 -7.62 -29.57
N ARG A 78 37.16 -8.65 -28.73
CA ARG A 78 37.82 -8.55 -27.44
C ARG A 78 39.12 -9.37 -27.45
N THR A 79 40.21 -8.72 -27.08
CA THR A 79 41.50 -9.37 -26.84
C THR A 79 41.79 -9.33 -25.35
N ILE A 80 42.12 -10.49 -24.76
CA ILE A 80 42.41 -10.62 -23.34
C ILE A 80 43.83 -11.16 -23.18
N SER A 81 44.60 -10.54 -22.29
CA SER A 81 45.95 -10.93 -21.94
C SER A 81 45.96 -11.82 -20.68
N PRO A 82 47.00 -12.64 -20.46
CA PRO A 82 47.10 -13.52 -19.28
C PRO A 82 47.04 -12.78 -17.93
N ASP A 83 47.46 -11.52 -17.88
CA ASP A 83 47.39 -10.65 -16.70
C ASP A 83 45.98 -10.12 -16.39
N GLY A 84 44.98 -10.52 -17.19
CA GLY A 84 43.58 -10.07 -17.07
C GLY A 84 43.31 -8.69 -17.66
N SER A 85 44.30 -8.04 -18.28
CA SER A 85 44.06 -6.84 -19.08
C SER A 85 43.31 -7.21 -20.37
N SER A 86 42.40 -6.35 -20.82
CA SER A 86 41.62 -6.61 -22.03
C SER A 86 41.42 -5.35 -22.85
N LYS A 87 41.43 -5.50 -24.17
CA LYS A 87 41.08 -4.45 -25.14
C LYS A 87 39.81 -4.86 -25.88
N VAL A 88 38.86 -3.95 -25.99
CA VAL A 88 37.63 -4.14 -26.78
C VAL A 88 37.59 -3.17 -27.94
N LYS A 89 37.24 -3.67 -29.11
CA LYS A 89 36.98 -2.90 -30.32
C LYS A 89 35.57 -3.24 -30.78
N VAL A 90 34.76 -2.21 -31.02
CA VAL A 90 33.42 -2.36 -31.62
C VAL A 90 33.45 -1.65 -32.96
N GLN A 91 33.02 -2.34 -34.01
CA GLN A 91 32.96 -1.82 -35.37
C GLN A 91 31.54 -1.94 -35.91
N ASN A 92 31.17 -1.09 -36.86
CA ASN A 92 29.95 -1.30 -37.65
C ASN A 92 30.18 -2.34 -38.76
N ALA A 93 29.13 -2.65 -39.53
CA ALA A 93 29.20 -3.60 -40.64
C ALA A 93 30.24 -3.21 -41.73
N GLU A 94 30.51 -1.92 -41.95
CA GLU A 94 31.54 -1.46 -42.90
C GLU A 94 32.97 -1.44 -42.32
N GLY A 95 33.15 -1.79 -41.04
CA GLY A 95 34.44 -1.85 -40.38
C GLY A 95 34.91 -0.55 -39.73
N ALA A 96 34.11 0.51 -39.72
CA ALA A 96 34.42 1.73 -38.98
C ALA A 96 34.35 1.48 -37.46
N ALA A 97 35.38 1.90 -36.72
CA ALA A 97 35.46 1.68 -35.27
C ALA A 97 34.77 2.79 -34.48
N PHE A 98 34.02 2.41 -33.45
CA PHE A 98 33.42 3.36 -32.52
C PHE A 98 34.42 3.82 -31.45
N SER A 99 34.34 5.10 -31.07
CA SER A 99 35.23 5.73 -30.08
C SER A 99 34.97 5.27 -28.64
N SER A 100 33.76 4.81 -28.34
CA SER A 100 33.32 4.43 -26.99
C SER A 100 32.72 3.02 -26.97
N PRO A 101 33.54 1.98 -27.27
CA PRO A 101 33.06 0.62 -27.51
C PRO A 101 32.34 0.00 -26.31
N GLN A 102 32.85 0.21 -25.08
CA GLN A 102 32.23 -0.37 -23.89
C GLN A 102 30.87 0.27 -23.59
N SER A 103 30.72 1.60 -23.75
CA SER A 103 29.43 2.28 -23.56
C SER A 103 28.35 1.78 -24.52
N ILE A 104 28.72 1.39 -25.75
CA ILE A 104 27.80 0.76 -26.70
C ILE A 104 27.35 -0.60 -26.17
N LEU A 105 28.29 -1.42 -25.69
CA LEU A 105 27.96 -2.73 -25.12
C LEU A 105 27.08 -2.61 -23.87
N ASP A 106 27.41 -1.69 -22.97
CA ASP A 106 26.65 -1.45 -21.74
C ASP A 106 25.20 -1.02 -22.05
N ALA A 107 24.99 -0.25 -23.14
CA ALA A 107 23.67 0.14 -23.62
C ALA A 107 22.90 -0.97 -24.36
N LEU A 108 23.60 -1.98 -24.87
CA LEU A 108 23.01 -3.15 -25.55
C LEU A 108 22.66 -4.26 -24.57
N SER A 109 23.38 -4.34 -23.45
CA SER A 109 23.44 -5.53 -22.63
C SER A 109 23.44 -5.25 -21.13
N SER A 110 22.57 -4.33 -20.70
CA SER A 110 22.47 -3.89 -19.30
C SER A 110 22.36 -5.04 -18.29
N LYS A 111 21.83 -6.22 -18.70
CA LYS A 111 21.92 -7.51 -17.99
C LYS A 111 22.13 -8.69 -18.94
N LEU A 112 23.19 -8.65 -19.76
CA LEU A 112 23.58 -9.74 -20.68
C LEU A 112 23.67 -11.13 -20.01
N THR A 113 23.92 -11.15 -18.70
CA THR A 113 24.11 -12.34 -17.85
C THR A 113 22.87 -13.21 -17.66
N PHE A 114 21.73 -12.92 -18.29
CA PHE A 114 20.51 -13.61 -17.94
C PHE A 114 20.51 -15.05 -18.46
N ASP A 115 20.88 -15.97 -17.57
CA ASP A 115 20.69 -17.41 -17.73
C ASP A 115 19.30 -17.77 -17.17
N PRO A 116 18.36 -18.22 -18.03
CA PRO A 116 17.02 -18.62 -17.60
C PRO A 116 17.00 -19.68 -16.51
N LEU A 117 17.92 -20.65 -16.55
CA LEU A 117 17.99 -21.71 -15.54
C LEU A 117 18.56 -21.18 -14.21
N ALA A 118 19.53 -20.26 -14.26
CA ALA A 118 20.03 -19.61 -13.06
C ALA A 118 18.94 -18.77 -12.38
N PHE A 119 18.22 -17.93 -13.14
CA PHE A 119 17.11 -17.12 -12.61
C PHE A 119 16.03 -18.00 -11.98
N ALA A 120 15.65 -19.10 -12.64
CA ALA A 120 14.66 -20.03 -12.08
C ALA A 120 15.06 -20.49 -10.68
N ASN A 121 16.35 -20.69 -10.42
CA ASN A 121 16.90 -21.21 -9.16
C ASN A 121 17.33 -20.13 -8.16
N GLU A 122 17.18 -18.84 -8.48
CA GLU A 122 17.41 -17.76 -7.53
C GLU A 122 16.43 -17.79 -6.35
N LYS A 123 16.78 -17.06 -5.27
CA LYS A 123 15.88 -16.89 -4.13
C LYS A 123 14.64 -16.11 -4.55
N PRO A 124 13.43 -16.43 -4.02
CA PRO A 124 12.18 -15.77 -4.40
C PRO A 124 12.21 -14.24 -4.32
N GLY A 125 12.87 -13.67 -3.32
CA GLY A 125 13.03 -12.22 -3.19
C GLY A 125 13.84 -11.61 -4.33
N CYS A 126 14.95 -12.23 -4.74
CA CYS A 126 15.78 -11.75 -5.86
C CYS A 126 15.03 -11.81 -7.20
N GLN A 127 14.25 -12.88 -7.38
CA GLN A 127 13.39 -13.04 -8.56
C GLN A 127 12.33 -11.92 -8.62
N LEU A 128 11.65 -11.69 -7.50
CA LEU A 128 10.61 -10.66 -7.38
C LEU A 128 11.16 -9.26 -7.67
N GLU A 129 12.30 -8.90 -7.09
CA GLU A 129 12.94 -7.60 -7.36
C GLU A 129 13.38 -7.45 -8.82
N THR A 130 13.83 -8.54 -9.45
CA THR A 130 14.14 -8.55 -10.88
C THR A 130 12.88 -8.31 -11.73
N LEU A 131 11.75 -8.95 -11.39
CA LEU A 131 10.48 -8.72 -12.08
C LEU A 131 9.97 -7.30 -11.89
N LYS A 132 9.91 -6.81 -10.64
CA LYS A 132 9.51 -5.43 -10.33
C LYS A 132 10.32 -4.40 -11.10
N GLY A 133 11.64 -4.54 -11.10
CA GLY A 133 12.54 -3.66 -11.85
C GLY A 133 12.34 -3.73 -13.37
N LEU A 134 11.96 -4.89 -13.90
CA LEU A 134 11.67 -5.07 -15.32
C LEU A 134 10.34 -4.43 -15.74
N VAL A 135 9.28 -4.59 -14.94
CA VAL A 135 7.97 -4.00 -15.24
C VAL A 135 7.81 -2.56 -14.76
N GLY A 136 8.79 -2.04 -14.02
CA GLY A 136 8.80 -0.67 -13.49
C GLY A 136 7.78 -0.46 -12.37
N LEU A 137 7.47 -1.51 -11.61
CA LEU A 137 6.51 -1.44 -10.51
C LEU A 137 7.24 -1.46 -9.17
N ASP A 138 7.07 -0.38 -8.40
CA ASP A 138 7.49 -0.31 -7.01
C ASP A 138 6.29 0.10 -6.15
N PHE A 139 5.89 -0.78 -5.24
CA PHE A 139 4.77 -0.57 -4.33
C PHE A 139 5.20 -0.25 -2.91
N THR A 140 6.49 -0.06 -2.65
CA THR A 140 7.04 0.12 -1.30
C THR A 140 6.32 1.24 -0.54
N GLU A 141 6.16 2.42 -1.15
CA GLU A 141 5.47 3.55 -0.51
C GLU A 141 3.96 3.29 -0.34
N ILE A 142 3.31 2.64 -1.31
CA ILE A 142 1.87 2.35 -1.27
C ILE A 142 1.58 1.33 -0.16
N ASP A 143 2.42 0.30 -0.06
CA ASP A 143 2.33 -0.74 0.96
C ASP A 143 2.58 -0.17 2.36
N GLN A 144 3.55 0.73 2.51
CA GLN A 144 3.78 1.43 3.76
C GLN A 144 2.56 2.26 4.18
N LYS A 145 2.03 3.11 3.30
CA LYS A 145 0.84 3.94 3.58
C LYS A 145 -0.38 3.09 3.92
N ARG A 146 -0.59 2.00 3.19
CA ARG A 146 -1.67 1.05 3.44
C ARG A 146 -1.52 0.38 4.81
N GLN A 147 -0.31 -0.04 5.18
CA GLN A 147 -0.04 -0.69 6.46
C GLN A 147 -0.24 0.29 7.64
N GLU A 148 0.24 1.53 7.51
CA GLU A 148 0.01 2.59 8.50
C GLU A 148 -1.48 2.86 8.68
N ALA A 149 -2.23 3.02 7.57
CA ALA A 149 -3.67 3.21 7.63
C ALA A 149 -4.41 2.02 8.28
N TYR A 150 -3.99 0.79 7.99
CA TYR A 150 -4.55 -0.42 8.59
C TYR A 150 -4.32 -0.47 10.11
N ASN A 151 -3.09 -0.18 10.55
CA ASN A 151 -2.73 -0.17 11.97
C ASN A 151 -3.53 0.91 12.71
N ASN A 152 -3.54 2.14 12.20
CA ASN A 152 -4.28 3.26 12.79
C ASN A 152 -5.78 2.96 12.87
N ARG A 153 -6.36 2.38 11.80
CA ARG A 153 -7.78 2.01 11.79
C ARG A 153 -8.11 0.96 12.84
N THR A 154 -7.19 0.02 13.08
CA THR A 154 -7.36 -1.02 14.08
C THR A 154 -7.46 -0.42 15.49
N ASP A 155 -6.58 0.54 15.81
CA ASP A 155 -6.62 1.26 17.09
C ASP A 155 -7.90 2.10 17.23
N ILE A 156 -8.26 2.86 16.19
CA ILE A 156 -9.48 3.69 16.19
C ILE A 156 -10.75 2.85 16.34
N ASN A 157 -10.82 1.68 15.70
CA ASN A 157 -11.96 0.77 15.86
C ASN A 157 -12.03 0.20 17.28
N ARG A 158 -10.87 -0.07 17.91
CA ARG A 158 -10.82 -0.51 19.31
C ARG A 158 -11.34 0.59 20.24
N ASP A 159 -10.91 1.82 20.03
CA ASP A 159 -11.33 2.98 20.82
C ASP A 159 -12.81 3.29 20.61
N GLY A 160 -13.28 3.27 19.36
CA GLY A 160 -14.69 3.44 19.01
C GLY A 160 -15.58 2.36 19.64
N LYS A 161 -15.10 1.10 19.70
CA LYS A 161 -15.81 0.02 20.40
C LYS A 161 -15.91 0.27 21.91
N SER A 162 -14.82 0.74 22.53
CA SER A 162 -14.80 1.11 23.94
C SER A 162 -15.78 2.25 24.23
N LEU A 163 -15.78 3.27 23.37
CA LEU A 163 -16.64 4.44 23.52
C LEU A 163 -18.12 4.11 23.28
N ALA A 164 -18.42 3.25 22.30
CA ALA A 164 -19.77 2.74 22.08
C ALA A 164 -20.28 1.91 23.27
N ALA A 165 -19.42 1.08 23.87
CA ALA A 165 -19.77 0.34 25.08
C ALA A 165 -20.05 1.28 26.25
N LYS A 166 -19.23 2.34 26.43
CA LYS A 166 -19.48 3.39 27.41
C LYS A 166 -20.82 4.07 27.17
N LEU A 167 -21.07 4.53 25.94
CA LEU A 167 -22.31 5.22 25.55
C LEU A 167 -23.56 4.38 25.86
N ASN A 168 -23.52 3.06 25.61
CA ASN A 168 -24.62 2.14 25.91
C ASN A 168 -24.93 2.01 27.42
N THR A 169 -24.00 2.36 28.29
CA THR A 169 -24.18 2.35 29.76
C THR A 169 -24.56 3.73 30.32
N MET A 170 -24.50 4.78 29.51
CA MET A 170 -24.82 6.13 29.94
C MET A 170 -26.33 6.35 29.95
N SER A 171 -26.81 7.07 30.97
CA SER A 171 -28.21 7.48 31.04
C SER A 171 -28.47 8.61 30.06
N PHE A 172 -29.61 8.52 29.37
CA PHE A 172 -30.16 9.58 28.54
C PHE A 172 -31.63 9.78 28.90
N TYR A 173 -32.01 11.01 29.22
CA TYR A 173 -33.32 11.40 29.72
C TYR A 173 -34.01 12.34 28.71
N PRO A 174 -34.83 11.84 27.78
CA PRO A 174 -35.47 12.66 26.74
C PRO A 174 -36.35 13.78 27.28
N GLU A 175 -36.87 13.63 28.50
CA GLU A 175 -37.75 14.57 29.20
C GLU A 175 -37.02 15.73 29.92
N ALA A 176 -35.68 15.69 29.99
CA ALA A 176 -34.92 16.72 30.68
C ALA A 176 -34.96 18.07 29.93
N PRO A 177 -35.02 19.22 30.64
CA PRO A 177 -34.97 20.53 30.02
C PRO A 177 -33.64 20.75 29.27
N THR A 178 -33.65 21.64 28.26
CA THR A 178 -32.46 21.93 27.45
C THR A 178 -31.37 22.69 28.20
N GLU A 179 -31.75 23.46 29.20
CA GLU A 179 -30.85 24.26 30.04
C GLU A 179 -31.08 23.95 31.52
N THR A 180 -30.06 24.17 32.34
CA THR A 180 -30.16 23.98 33.79
C THR A 180 -31.09 25.01 34.40
N ILE A 181 -31.93 24.56 35.33
CA ILE A 181 -32.80 25.42 36.12
C ILE A 181 -31.97 26.12 37.20
N SER A 182 -32.02 27.46 37.23
CA SER A 182 -31.32 28.28 38.22
C SER A 182 -32.05 28.25 39.57
N VAL A 183 -31.51 27.48 40.51
CA VAL A 183 -32.04 27.43 41.89
C VAL A 183 -31.91 28.80 42.58
N ALA A 184 -30.89 29.58 42.23
CA ALA A 184 -30.68 30.92 42.77
C ALA A 184 -31.80 31.89 42.34
N GLU A 185 -32.22 31.84 41.08
CA GLU A 185 -33.33 32.66 40.58
C GLU A 185 -34.67 32.23 41.20
N LEU A 186 -34.91 30.92 41.31
CA LEU A 186 -36.13 30.41 41.95
C LEU A 186 -36.19 30.75 43.45
N MET A 187 -35.08 30.70 44.17
CA MET A 187 -35.01 31.15 45.57
C MET A 187 -35.25 32.66 45.69
N GLY A 188 -34.74 33.46 44.74
CA GLY A 188 -35.04 34.89 44.66
C GLY A 188 -36.54 35.14 44.51
N GLN A 189 -37.19 34.46 43.56
CA GLN A 189 -38.63 34.55 43.33
C GLN A 189 -39.46 34.08 44.53
N LEU A 190 -39.03 33.01 45.21
CA LEU A 190 -39.70 32.52 46.43
C LEU A 190 -39.64 33.56 47.55
N ASN A 191 -38.46 34.16 47.79
CA ASN A 191 -38.30 35.18 48.83
C ASN A 191 -39.13 36.44 48.54
N GLU A 192 -39.20 36.87 47.27
CA GLU A 192 -40.06 37.99 46.86
C GLU A 192 -41.54 37.68 47.07
N ALA A 193 -41.99 36.47 46.71
CA ALA A 193 -43.36 36.03 46.93
C ALA A 193 -43.70 35.91 48.43
N GLU A 194 -42.79 35.39 49.25
CA GLU A 194 -42.97 35.31 50.71
C GLU A 194 -43.03 36.70 51.35
N ALA A 195 -42.19 37.64 50.91
CA ALA A 195 -42.22 39.02 51.38
C ALA A 195 -43.56 39.71 51.03
N SER A 196 -44.03 39.55 49.79
CA SER A 196 -45.33 40.08 49.36
C SER A 196 -46.50 39.46 50.13
N ASN A 197 -46.44 38.16 50.41
CA ASN A 197 -47.48 37.48 51.18
C ASN A 197 -47.51 37.95 52.64
N ALA A 198 -46.34 38.16 53.26
CA ALA A 198 -46.24 38.70 54.61
C ALA A 198 -46.80 40.13 54.71
N GLU A 199 -46.61 40.95 53.68
CA GLU A 199 -47.18 42.29 53.60
C GLU A 199 -48.71 42.25 53.42
N ALA A 200 -49.21 41.38 52.54
CA ALA A 200 -50.65 41.16 52.36
C ALA A 200 -51.33 40.65 53.64
N GLU A 201 -50.68 39.75 54.39
CA GLU A 201 -51.18 39.24 55.66
C GLU A 201 -51.23 40.33 56.74
N ARG A 202 -50.20 41.19 56.83
CA ARG A 202 -50.22 42.37 57.71
C ARG A 202 -51.37 43.30 57.39
N HIS A 203 -51.56 43.65 56.12
CA HIS A 203 -52.66 44.52 55.70
C HIS A 203 -54.03 43.89 55.96
N ASN A 204 -54.20 42.59 55.70
CA ASN A 204 -55.44 41.89 56.01
C ASN A 204 -55.74 41.90 57.52
N ASN A 205 -54.73 41.65 58.36
CA ASN A 205 -54.90 41.72 59.82
C ASN A 205 -55.24 43.16 60.29
N GLU A 206 -54.63 44.19 59.72
CA GLU A 206 -54.97 45.59 60.01
C GLU A 206 -56.40 45.94 59.58
N ILE A 207 -56.84 45.41 58.43
CA ILE A 207 -58.20 45.56 57.94
C ILE A 207 -59.19 44.88 58.88
N ASP A 208 -58.93 43.65 59.33
CA ASP A 208 -59.80 42.92 60.25
C ASP A 208 -59.92 43.66 61.59
N VAL A 209 -58.81 44.17 62.14
CA VAL A 209 -58.83 45.00 63.36
C VAL A 209 -59.67 46.27 63.16
N ARG A 210 -59.51 46.96 62.03
CA ARG A 210 -60.32 48.17 61.72
C ARG A 210 -61.78 47.85 61.49
N ALA A 211 -62.11 46.71 60.88
CA ALA A 211 -63.48 46.26 60.68
C ALA A 211 -64.16 45.96 62.03
N ASP A 212 -63.45 45.34 62.96
CA ASP A 212 -63.91 45.12 64.32
C ASP A 212 -64.11 46.45 65.09
N GLU A 213 -63.18 47.40 64.95
CA GLU A 213 -63.31 48.74 65.54
C GLU A 213 -64.52 49.51 64.99
N ILE A 214 -64.73 49.47 63.67
CA ILE A 214 -65.90 50.08 63.03
C ILE A 214 -67.18 49.42 63.55
N SER A 215 -67.23 48.09 63.65
CA SER A 215 -68.38 47.36 64.17
C SER A 215 -68.71 47.74 65.62
N ARG A 216 -67.69 47.92 66.47
CA ARG A 216 -67.87 48.41 67.85
C ARG A 216 -68.41 49.85 67.86
N LYS A 217 -67.86 50.73 67.01
CA LYS A 217 -68.36 52.10 66.90
C LYS A 217 -69.78 52.18 66.36
N ILE A 218 -70.19 51.30 65.45
CA ILE A 218 -71.58 51.17 65.00
C ILE A 218 -72.50 50.84 66.18
N ILE A 219 -72.11 49.89 67.03
CA ILE A 219 -72.89 49.51 68.23
C ILE A 219 -72.97 50.68 69.25
N GLU A 220 -71.89 51.46 69.39
CA GLU A 220 -71.90 52.69 70.22
C GLU A 220 -72.77 53.79 69.60
N ILE A 221 -72.79 53.91 68.28
CA ILE A 221 -73.64 54.85 67.53
C ILE A 221 -75.11 54.44 67.62
N GLU A 222 -75.45 53.14 67.57
CA GLU A 222 -76.82 52.65 67.80
C GLU A 222 -77.37 53.04 69.17
N LYS A 223 -76.50 53.22 70.17
CA LYS A 223 -76.90 53.76 71.49
C LYS A 223 -77.06 55.28 71.51
N ALA A 224 -76.45 56.01 70.57
CA ALA A 224 -76.57 57.46 70.43
C ALA A 224 -77.70 57.87 69.45
N GLN A 225 -78.25 56.95 68.67
CA GLN A 225 -79.28 57.17 67.64
C GLN A 225 -80.72 57.30 68.20
N GLN A 226 -80.89 57.97 69.34
CA GLN A 226 -82.20 58.41 69.84
C GLN A 226 -82.37 59.94 69.83
N GLU A 227 -81.34 60.71 69.43
CA GLU A 227 -81.45 62.15 69.19
C GLU A 227 -80.80 62.56 67.86
N LEU A 228 -81.67 62.70 66.86
CA LEU A 228 -81.64 63.69 65.78
C LEU A 228 -80.82 63.41 64.50
N ASP A 229 -81.60 63.08 63.45
CA ASP A 229 -81.26 63.15 62.03
C ASP A 229 -80.73 64.53 61.62
N GLU A 230 -79.49 64.59 61.11
CA GLU A 230 -79.09 65.44 59.97
C GLU A 230 -77.63 65.15 59.56
N LEU A 231 -77.40 64.99 58.25
CA LEU A 231 -76.12 64.92 57.50
C LEU A 231 -75.48 63.53 57.25
N GLN A 232 -75.83 63.00 56.08
CA GLN A 232 -75.21 61.89 55.35
C GLN A 232 -73.79 62.21 54.81
N ALA A 233 -72.99 61.13 54.65
CA ALA A 233 -71.92 60.87 53.65
C ALA A 233 -70.45 60.78 54.14
N ILE A 234 -69.69 59.89 53.45
CA ILE A 234 -68.27 59.44 53.56
C ILE A 234 -68.14 58.07 54.28
N GLN A 235 -67.61 56.94 53.75
CA GLN A 235 -66.99 56.48 52.49
C GLN A 235 -66.69 54.96 52.71
N ALA A 236 -67.21 54.00 51.93
CA ALA A 236 -66.64 53.29 50.75
C ALA A 236 -65.44 52.32 50.94
N ASN A 237 -65.62 51.12 50.36
CA ASN A 237 -64.66 50.11 49.86
C ASN A 237 -63.53 49.61 50.78
N VAL A 238 -63.75 48.42 51.36
CA VAL A 238 -62.67 47.47 51.71
C VAL A 238 -62.61 46.44 50.60
N THR A 239 -61.55 46.47 49.79
CA THR A 239 -61.24 45.36 48.89
C THR A 239 -60.12 44.57 49.55
N LYS A 240 -60.42 43.34 49.96
CA LYS A 240 -59.41 42.41 50.47
C LYS A 240 -58.38 42.17 49.36
N ILE A 241 -57.08 42.17 49.68
CA ILE A 241 -56.08 41.72 48.70
C ILE A 241 -56.22 40.19 48.63
N GLU A 242 -56.89 39.70 47.59
CA GLU A 242 -57.20 38.26 47.43
C GLU A 242 -56.08 37.45 46.75
N ASN A 243 -55.00 38.10 46.31
CA ASN A 243 -53.89 37.40 45.66
C ASN A 243 -52.75 37.13 46.64
N ILE A 244 -52.89 36.06 47.43
CA ILE A 244 -51.74 35.39 48.05
C ILE A 244 -51.03 34.62 46.94
N ALA A 245 -49.76 34.92 46.69
CA ALA A 245 -48.96 34.22 45.70
C ALA A 245 -48.73 32.76 46.15
N ASP A 246 -48.95 31.79 45.24
CA ASP A 246 -48.74 30.37 45.53
C ASP A 246 -47.24 30.03 45.61
N THR A 247 -46.72 30.06 46.85
CA THR A 247 -45.32 29.70 47.15
C THR A 247 -45.05 28.20 47.06
N ALA A 248 -46.09 27.35 47.05
CA ALA A 248 -45.91 25.89 46.98
C ALA A 248 -45.33 25.47 45.63
N ALA A 249 -45.80 26.08 44.54
CA ALA A 249 -45.30 25.82 43.19
C ALA A 249 -43.81 26.16 43.02
N TYR A 250 -43.29 27.18 43.71
CA TYR A 250 -41.87 27.54 43.68
C TYR A 250 -41.00 26.58 44.51
N ARG A 251 -41.48 26.16 45.68
CA ARG A 251 -40.79 25.17 46.53
C ARG A 251 -40.71 23.81 45.84
N ASP A 252 -41.77 23.38 45.15
CA ASP A 252 -41.78 22.14 44.37
C ASP A 252 -40.81 22.19 43.18
N LYS A 253 -40.74 23.34 42.47
CA LYS A 253 -39.77 23.54 41.40
C LYS A 253 -38.33 23.54 41.88
N ILE A 254 -38.04 24.12 43.05
CA ILE A 254 -36.71 24.10 43.67
C ILE A 254 -36.33 22.66 44.06
N ALA A 255 -37.25 21.90 44.66
CA ALA A 255 -37.01 20.51 45.02
C ALA A 255 -36.75 19.61 43.78
N GLN A 256 -37.40 19.91 42.65
CA GLN A 256 -37.22 19.17 41.40
C GLN A 256 -36.02 19.65 40.57
N ALA A 257 -35.53 20.87 40.80
CA ALA A 257 -34.44 21.47 40.01
C ALA A 257 -33.14 20.66 40.09
N ASP A 258 -32.80 20.09 41.25
CA ASP A 258 -31.60 19.27 41.40
C ASP A 258 -31.68 17.98 40.57
N THR A 259 -32.85 17.34 40.53
CA THR A 259 -33.08 16.14 39.71
C THR A 259 -33.04 16.49 38.23
N LEU A 260 -33.72 17.56 37.81
CA LEU A 260 -33.71 18.00 36.41
C LEU A 260 -32.30 18.40 35.96
N ASN A 261 -31.54 19.12 36.79
CA ASN A 261 -30.16 19.51 36.50
C ASN A 261 -29.21 18.31 36.46
N ALA A 262 -29.45 17.25 37.24
CA ALA A 262 -28.70 16.01 37.12
C ALA A 262 -28.96 15.32 35.76
N MET A 263 -30.21 15.31 35.29
CA MET A 263 -30.58 14.78 33.98
C MET A 263 -29.96 15.60 32.83
N VAL A 264 -29.99 16.94 32.92
CA VAL A 264 -29.34 17.82 31.91
C VAL A 264 -27.84 17.52 31.82
N ARG A 265 -27.14 17.36 32.96
CA ARG A 265 -25.72 17.00 33.00
C ARG A 265 -25.45 15.62 32.39
N ALA A 266 -26.28 14.63 32.71
CA ALA A 266 -26.17 13.28 32.12
C ALA A 266 -26.33 13.32 30.59
N ASN A 267 -27.33 14.06 30.08
CA ASN A 267 -27.55 14.24 28.64
C ASN A 267 -26.39 14.99 27.96
N ALA A 268 -25.80 16.00 28.61
CA ALA A 268 -24.65 16.71 28.08
C ALA A 268 -23.44 15.78 27.92
N SER A 269 -23.13 14.97 28.94
CA SER A 269 -22.06 13.96 28.88
C SER A 269 -22.34 12.88 27.84
N TYR A 270 -23.61 12.46 27.68
CA TYR A 270 -24.02 11.53 26.62
C TYR A 270 -23.71 12.10 25.24
N LYS A 271 -24.17 13.32 24.95
CA LYS A 271 -23.94 14.01 23.66
C LYS A 271 -22.45 14.22 23.37
N GLU A 272 -21.65 14.53 24.38
CA GLU A 272 -20.20 14.66 24.21
C GLU A 272 -19.56 13.32 23.80
N THR A 273 -19.95 12.23 24.47
CA THR A 273 -19.45 10.88 24.17
C THR A 273 -19.93 10.40 22.79
N GLU A 274 -21.16 10.72 22.41
CA GLU A 274 -21.73 10.47 21.08
C GLU A 274 -20.94 11.19 19.98
N LEU A 275 -20.64 12.49 20.18
CA LEU A 275 -19.85 13.26 19.22
C LEU A 275 -18.42 12.71 19.06
N GLN A 276 -17.79 12.28 20.16
CA GLN A 276 -16.48 11.62 20.12
C GLN A 276 -16.55 10.29 19.35
N LEU A 277 -17.62 9.51 19.52
CA LEU A 277 -17.83 8.25 18.80
C LEU A 277 -17.96 8.50 17.30
N GLU A 278 -18.72 9.53 16.92
CA GLU A 278 -18.93 9.86 15.51
C GLU A 278 -17.64 10.30 14.83
N LYS A 279 -16.81 11.11 15.50
CA LYS A 279 -15.46 11.47 15.00
C LYS A 279 -14.58 10.23 14.76
N LEU A 280 -14.61 9.24 15.66
CA LEU A 280 -13.86 8.01 15.49
C LEU A 280 -14.40 7.17 14.31
N ARG A 281 -15.71 7.18 14.08
CA ARG A 281 -16.32 6.51 12.92
C ARG A 281 -15.93 7.17 11.61
N GLU A 282 -16.01 8.50 11.52
CA GLU A 282 -15.58 9.27 10.36
C GLU A 282 -14.11 8.99 10.03
N GLU A 283 -13.24 9.00 11.04
CA GLU A 283 -11.81 8.72 10.85
C GLU A 283 -11.54 7.26 10.44
N SER A 284 -12.27 6.29 11.01
CA SER A 284 -12.20 4.89 10.57
C SER A 284 -12.63 4.70 9.12
N GLN A 285 -13.67 5.43 8.68
CA GLN A 285 -14.12 5.44 7.30
C GLN A 285 -13.05 6.03 6.38
N ARG A 286 -12.47 7.19 6.74
CA ARG A 286 -11.37 7.82 5.99
C ARG A 286 -10.18 6.87 5.81
N LEU A 287 -9.75 6.19 6.87
CA LEU A 287 -8.65 5.22 6.80
C LEU A 287 -9.02 4.00 5.94
N SER A 288 -10.29 3.58 5.96
CA SER A 288 -10.79 2.52 5.07
C SER A 288 -10.73 2.92 3.61
N ASP A 289 -11.05 4.18 3.29
CA ASP A 289 -10.95 4.71 1.94
C ASP A 289 -9.49 4.79 1.47
N VAL A 290 -8.56 5.21 2.33
CA VAL A 290 -7.10 5.19 2.04
C VAL A 290 -6.61 3.77 1.69
N ILE A 291 -7.04 2.75 2.44
CA ILE A 291 -6.69 1.35 2.15
C ILE A 291 -7.25 0.92 0.80
N LYS A 292 -8.52 1.25 0.53
CA LYS A 292 -9.20 0.91 -0.73
C LYS A 292 -8.53 1.58 -1.93
N ASP A 293 -8.14 2.84 -1.81
CA ASP A 293 -7.46 3.58 -2.87
C ASP A 293 -6.04 3.04 -3.10
N ALA A 294 -5.33 2.64 -2.04
CA ALA A 294 -4.04 1.95 -2.17
C ALA A 294 -4.18 0.61 -2.91
N ASP A 295 -5.16 -0.23 -2.51
CA ASP A 295 -5.44 -1.51 -3.15
C ASP A 295 -5.82 -1.35 -4.63
N LYS A 296 -6.66 -0.35 -4.93
CA LYS A 296 -7.04 -0.01 -6.30
C LYS A 296 -5.85 0.47 -7.12
N SER A 297 -5.03 1.36 -6.57
CA SER A 297 -3.85 1.89 -7.27
C SER A 297 -2.85 0.79 -7.63
N LYS A 298 -2.65 -0.19 -6.73
CA LYS A 298 -1.83 -1.38 -7.02
C LYS A 298 -2.45 -2.24 -8.11
N ALA A 299 -3.75 -2.51 -8.04
CA ALA A 299 -4.44 -3.30 -9.03
C ALA A 299 -4.40 -2.65 -10.43
N ASP A 300 -4.63 -1.34 -10.51
CA ASP A 300 -4.57 -0.56 -11.74
C ASP A 300 -3.15 -0.55 -12.33
N ALA A 301 -2.12 -0.37 -11.49
CA ALA A 301 -0.72 -0.42 -11.91
C ALA A 301 -0.31 -1.82 -12.41
N MET A 302 -0.73 -2.89 -11.72
CA MET A 302 -0.51 -4.27 -12.16
C MET A 302 -1.22 -4.55 -13.49
N ALA A 303 -2.45 -4.07 -13.67
CA ALA A 303 -3.20 -4.28 -14.90
C ALA A 303 -2.62 -3.50 -16.10
N ALA A 304 -2.06 -2.32 -15.86
CA ALA A 304 -1.44 -1.49 -16.89
C ALA A 304 -0.01 -1.95 -17.27
N ALA A 305 0.67 -2.68 -16.37
CA ALA A 305 2.03 -3.13 -16.59
C ALA A 305 2.14 -4.18 -17.72
N LYS A 306 3.20 -4.07 -18.50
CA LYS A 306 3.51 -5.02 -19.58
C LYS A 306 4.37 -6.16 -19.04
N PHE A 307 3.71 -7.23 -18.62
CA PHE A 307 4.43 -8.43 -18.17
C PHE A 307 5.12 -9.16 -19.34
N PRO A 308 6.29 -9.77 -19.13
CA PRO A 308 7.04 -10.50 -20.17
C PRO A 308 6.33 -11.71 -20.74
N VAL A 309 5.48 -12.37 -19.94
CA VAL A 309 4.71 -13.54 -20.35
C VAL A 309 3.31 -13.46 -19.76
N LYS A 310 2.31 -13.89 -20.54
CA LYS A 310 0.91 -13.93 -20.11
C LYS A 310 0.77 -14.84 -18.88
N GLY A 311 -0.01 -14.38 -17.90
CA GLY A 311 -0.24 -15.13 -16.65
C GLY A 311 0.82 -14.90 -15.58
N LEU A 312 1.89 -14.14 -15.87
CA LEU A 312 2.84 -13.70 -14.85
C LEU A 312 2.25 -12.56 -14.02
N SER A 313 2.39 -12.66 -12.71
CA SER A 313 2.06 -11.61 -11.75
C SER A 313 2.95 -11.76 -10.51
N PHE A 314 2.71 -10.97 -9.47
CA PHE A 314 3.37 -11.12 -8.19
C PHE A 314 2.50 -10.58 -7.07
N ASP A 315 2.80 -11.01 -5.85
CA ASP A 315 2.20 -10.50 -4.62
C ASP A 315 3.28 -10.25 -3.54
N ALA A 316 2.86 -10.12 -2.29
CA ALA A 316 3.78 -9.91 -1.16
C ALA A 316 4.69 -11.12 -0.87
N THR A 317 4.35 -12.31 -1.37
CA THR A 317 5.08 -13.56 -1.13
C THR A 317 6.06 -13.90 -2.24
N GLY A 318 5.81 -13.45 -3.47
CA GLY A 318 6.72 -13.67 -4.60
C GLY A 318 6.06 -13.57 -5.96
N ILE A 319 6.75 -14.12 -6.97
CA ILE A 319 6.24 -14.24 -8.34
C ILE A 319 5.16 -15.34 -8.38
N LEU A 320 4.09 -15.06 -9.12
CA LEU A 320 3.02 -15.99 -9.44
C LEU A 320 2.98 -16.21 -10.96
N PHE A 321 2.75 -17.44 -11.38
CA PHE A 321 2.46 -17.77 -12.78
C PHE A 321 1.15 -18.55 -12.84
N ASN A 322 0.18 -18.03 -13.59
CA ASN A 322 -1.19 -18.54 -13.65
C ASN A 322 -1.85 -18.72 -12.26
N GLY A 323 -1.52 -17.82 -11.32
CA GLY A 323 -2.04 -17.85 -9.95
C GLY A 323 -1.34 -18.84 -9.01
N VAL A 324 -0.32 -19.56 -9.48
CA VAL A 324 0.48 -20.50 -8.67
C VAL A 324 1.83 -19.86 -8.34
N PRO A 325 2.38 -20.03 -7.12
CA PRO A 325 3.73 -19.58 -6.78
C PRO A 325 4.77 -20.13 -7.76
N PHE A 326 5.66 -19.25 -8.25
CA PHE A 326 6.67 -19.60 -9.25
C PHE A 326 7.57 -20.78 -8.83
N SER A 327 7.86 -20.90 -7.54
CA SER A 327 8.61 -22.03 -6.96
C SER A 327 7.89 -23.38 -7.08
N SER A 328 6.56 -23.36 -7.22
CA SER A 328 5.70 -24.54 -7.33
C SER A 328 5.33 -24.87 -8.77
N CYS A 329 5.71 -24.04 -9.74
CA CYS A 329 5.54 -24.32 -11.16
C CYS A 329 6.41 -25.50 -11.61
N SER A 330 5.97 -26.19 -12.66
CA SER A 330 6.75 -27.26 -13.28
C SER A 330 8.08 -26.73 -13.83
N SER A 331 9.08 -27.60 -13.99
CA SER A 331 10.39 -27.23 -14.56
C SER A 331 10.26 -26.55 -15.93
N ALA A 332 9.32 -27.02 -16.76
CA ALA A 332 9.04 -26.45 -18.08
C ALA A 332 8.45 -25.03 -17.99
N GLU A 333 7.47 -24.80 -17.11
CA GLU A 333 6.89 -23.47 -16.90
C GLU A 333 7.90 -22.50 -16.31
N ARG A 334 8.70 -22.95 -15.33
CA ARG A 334 9.77 -22.14 -14.75
C ARG A 334 10.74 -21.68 -15.82
N LEU A 335 11.20 -22.60 -16.65
CA LEU A 335 12.10 -22.31 -17.75
C LEU A 335 11.50 -21.34 -18.78
N LEU A 336 10.23 -21.54 -19.17
CA LEU A 336 9.54 -20.68 -20.12
C LEU A 336 9.42 -19.24 -19.60
N VAL A 337 8.97 -19.08 -18.36
CA VAL A 337 8.88 -17.76 -17.70
C VAL A 337 10.26 -17.12 -17.63
N SER A 338 11.29 -17.86 -17.19
CA SER A 338 12.66 -17.36 -17.15
C SER A 338 13.15 -16.93 -18.53
N LEU A 339 12.85 -17.69 -19.59
CA LEU A 339 13.23 -17.33 -20.95
C LEU A 339 12.62 -15.99 -21.36
N HIS A 340 11.32 -15.81 -21.15
CA HIS A 340 10.64 -14.54 -21.43
C HIS A 340 11.15 -13.38 -20.59
N MET A 341 11.49 -13.63 -19.32
CA MET A 341 12.16 -12.65 -18.45
C MET A 341 13.48 -12.19 -19.07
N GLY A 342 14.34 -13.12 -19.48
CA GLY A 342 15.64 -12.81 -20.09
C GLY A 342 15.52 -12.01 -21.39
N ILE A 343 14.53 -12.33 -22.22
CA ILE A 343 14.24 -11.62 -23.47
C ILE A 343 13.78 -10.19 -23.19
N ALA A 344 12.84 -10.02 -22.27
CA ALA A 344 12.31 -8.71 -21.90
C ALA A 344 13.39 -7.82 -21.27
N MET A 345 14.35 -8.41 -20.56
CA MET A 345 15.49 -7.68 -19.98
C MET A 345 16.53 -7.24 -21.03
N ASN A 346 16.58 -7.87 -22.20
CA ASN A 346 17.54 -7.59 -23.25
C ASN A 346 16.85 -7.36 -24.62
N PRO A 347 16.02 -6.32 -24.77
CA PRO A 347 15.14 -6.17 -25.94
C PRO A 347 15.87 -5.88 -27.26
N LYS A 348 17.09 -5.33 -27.21
CA LYS A 348 17.92 -5.04 -28.39
C LYS A 348 18.77 -6.25 -28.82
N LEU A 349 19.42 -6.87 -27.84
CA LEU A 349 20.25 -8.05 -28.02
C LEU A 349 19.57 -9.25 -27.37
N LYS A 350 18.66 -9.88 -28.11
CA LYS A 350 17.86 -11.01 -27.64
C LYS A 350 18.64 -12.32 -27.70
N VAL A 351 19.86 -12.32 -27.17
CA VAL A 351 20.73 -13.51 -27.11
C VAL A 351 20.75 -14.02 -25.68
N LEU A 352 20.38 -15.29 -25.50
CA LEU A 352 20.28 -15.94 -24.19
C LEU A 352 21.26 -17.10 -24.14
N LEU A 353 22.01 -17.20 -23.04
CA LEU A 353 22.98 -18.25 -22.81
C LEU A 353 22.42 -19.19 -21.74
N ILE A 354 22.09 -20.41 -22.13
CA ILE A 354 21.53 -21.44 -21.24
C ILE A 354 22.65 -22.42 -20.90
N ARG A 355 23.14 -22.32 -19.67
CA ARG A 355 24.09 -23.28 -19.10
C ARG A 355 23.34 -24.50 -18.59
N ASP A 356 24.04 -25.63 -18.44
CA ASP A 356 23.43 -26.85 -17.91
C ASP A 356 22.16 -27.31 -18.66
N GLY A 357 22.09 -27.07 -19.97
CA GLY A 357 20.97 -27.48 -20.82
C GLY A 357 20.74 -29.00 -20.87
N SER A 358 21.65 -29.80 -20.30
CA SER A 358 21.48 -31.23 -20.06
C SER A 358 20.38 -31.55 -19.04
N LEU A 359 19.97 -30.57 -18.23
CA LEU A 359 18.82 -30.69 -17.33
C LEU A 359 17.47 -30.64 -18.07
N LEU A 360 17.49 -30.29 -19.35
CA LEU A 360 16.31 -30.21 -20.19
C LEU A 360 16.09 -31.55 -20.91
N ASP A 361 14.91 -32.14 -20.69
CA ASP A 361 14.43 -33.20 -21.57
C ASP A 361 14.14 -32.67 -22.99
N ASP A 362 13.93 -33.57 -23.95
CA ASP A 362 13.76 -33.20 -25.36
C ASP A 362 12.52 -32.34 -25.60
N LYS A 363 11.45 -32.56 -24.81
CA LYS A 363 10.22 -31.76 -24.90
C LYS A 363 10.46 -30.33 -24.41
N SER A 364 11.14 -30.18 -23.28
CA SER A 364 11.50 -28.88 -22.69
C SER A 364 12.46 -28.11 -23.58
N LEU A 365 13.44 -28.80 -24.15
CA LEU A 365 14.34 -28.22 -25.14
C LEU A 365 13.56 -27.71 -26.37
N ALA A 366 12.66 -28.51 -26.92
CA ALA A 366 11.82 -28.08 -28.05
C ALA A 366 10.95 -26.86 -27.71
N MET A 367 10.40 -26.80 -26.49
CA MET A 367 9.64 -25.63 -26.01
C MET A 367 10.51 -24.37 -25.93
N VAL A 368 11.75 -24.47 -25.44
CA VAL A 368 12.70 -23.35 -25.42
C VAL A 368 13.02 -22.85 -26.82
N VAL A 369 13.33 -23.77 -27.74
CA VAL A 369 13.64 -23.43 -29.14
C VAL A 369 12.46 -22.73 -29.79
N GLN A 370 11.24 -23.25 -29.59
CA GLN A 370 10.02 -22.66 -30.14
C GLN A 370 9.74 -21.27 -29.54
N ALA A 371 9.85 -21.11 -28.22
CA ALA A 371 9.62 -19.83 -27.56
C ALA A 371 10.68 -18.78 -27.96
N ALA A 372 11.94 -19.18 -28.12
CA ALA A 372 12.99 -18.31 -28.65
C ALA A 372 12.66 -17.85 -30.07
N LYS A 373 12.22 -18.77 -30.93
CA LYS A 373 11.79 -18.45 -32.30
C LYS A 373 10.61 -17.47 -32.34
N GLU A 374 9.57 -17.71 -31.55
CA GLU A 374 8.38 -16.84 -31.47
C GLU A 374 8.72 -15.43 -30.98
N ALA A 375 9.68 -15.32 -30.07
CA ALA A 375 10.13 -14.04 -29.53
C ALA A 375 11.21 -13.35 -30.37
N ASP A 376 11.61 -13.94 -31.50
CA ASP A 376 12.75 -13.50 -32.32
C ASP A 376 14.03 -13.35 -31.48
N ALA A 377 14.27 -14.32 -30.60
CA ALA A 377 15.42 -14.43 -29.72
C ALA A 377 16.32 -15.58 -30.18
N GLN A 378 17.61 -15.45 -29.91
CA GLN A 378 18.61 -16.48 -30.17
C GLN A 378 19.04 -17.13 -28.86
N VAL A 379 18.93 -18.46 -28.75
CA VAL A 379 19.38 -19.23 -27.59
C VAL A 379 20.64 -20.02 -27.92
N TRP A 380 21.63 -19.95 -27.04
CA TRP A 380 22.83 -20.76 -27.08
C TRP A 380 22.85 -21.69 -25.88
N ILE A 381 22.82 -23.00 -26.12
CA ILE A 381 22.56 -24.01 -25.11
C ILE A 381 23.73 -24.98 -25.09
N GLU A 382 24.34 -25.21 -23.93
CA GLU A 382 25.29 -26.32 -23.79
C GLU A 382 24.59 -27.60 -23.33
N ARG A 383 24.95 -28.74 -23.93
CA ARG A 383 24.39 -30.04 -23.60
C ARG A 383 25.45 -31.13 -23.66
N VAL A 384 25.40 -32.07 -22.71
CA VAL A 384 26.22 -33.29 -22.74
C VAL A 384 25.56 -34.29 -23.67
N SER A 385 25.84 -34.16 -24.96
CA SER A 385 25.31 -35.04 -26.01
C SER A 385 26.16 -34.92 -27.27
N LYS A 386 26.16 -35.97 -28.10
CA LYS A 386 26.68 -35.95 -29.48
C LYS A 386 25.57 -36.28 -30.51
N GLY A 387 24.31 -36.17 -30.08
CA GLY A 387 23.13 -36.51 -30.86
C GLY A 387 22.79 -35.52 -31.98
N ALA A 388 21.72 -35.82 -32.71
CA ALA A 388 21.28 -35.05 -33.87
C ALA A 388 20.70 -33.66 -33.52
N GLU A 389 20.30 -33.46 -32.27
CA GLU A 389 19.82 -32.19 -31.73
C GLU A 389 20.94 -31.15 -31.60
N CYS A 390 22.20 -31.58 -31.54
CA CYS A 390 23.34 -30.68 -31.40
C CYS A 390 23.72 -30.07 -32.77
N SER A 391 23.57 -28.77 -32.90
CA SER A 391 23.97 -28.02 -34.11
C SER A 391 25.49 -27.84 -34.22
N VAL A 392 26.22 -27.94 -33.10
CA VAL A 392 27.68 -27.86 -33.05
C VAL A 392 28.19 -28.92 -32.08
N ILE A 393 29.21 -29.68 -32.44
CA ILE A 393 29.91 -30.59 -31.51
C ILE A 393 31.31 -30.04 -31.24
N ILE A 394 31.64 -29.87 -29.96
CA ILE A 394 32.96 -29.45 -29.50
C ILE A 394 33.73 -30.65 -28.95
N GLU A 395 34.97 -30.81 -29.40
CA GLU A 395 35.92 -31.82 -28.93
C GLU A 395 37.32 -31.21 -28.84
N ASP A 396 38.01 -31.44 -27.71
CA ASP A 396 39.33 -30.91 -27.36
C ASP A 396 39.52 -29.40 -27.61
N GLY A 397 38.45 -28.63 -27.41
CA GLY A 397 38.46 -27.18 -27.58
C GLY A 397 38.33 -26.69 -29.03
N ALA A 398 37.96 -27.55 -29.96
CA ALA A 398 37.73 -27.22 -31.37
C ALA A 398 36.34 -27.71 -31.83
N VAL A 399 35.87 -27.18 -32.97
CA VAL A 399 34.65 -27.67 -33.63
C VAL A 399 34.95 -28.99 -34.33
N LEU A 400 34.29 -30.06 -33.91
CA LEU A 400 34.33 -31.37 -34.57
C LEU A 400 33.30 -31.45 -35.72
N LYS A 401 32.11 -30.88 -35.51
CA LYS A 401 30.98 -30.93 -36.46
C LYS A 401 30.07 -29.70 -36.32
N GLN A 402 29.53 -29.19 -37.43
CA GLN A 402 28.54 -28.10 -37.50
C GLN A 402 27.60 -28.20 -38.71
#